data_AF-A0A6I9WVB0-F1
#
_entry.id   AF-A0A6I9WVB0-F1
#
_cell.length_a   1.000
_cell.length_b   1.000
_cell.length_c   1.000
_cell.angle_alpha   90.00
_cell.angle_beta   90.00
_cell.angle_gamma   90.00
#
_symmetry.space_group_name_H-M   'P 1'
#
loop_
_entity.id
_entity.type
_entity.pdbx_description
1 polymer ?
#
loop_
_entity_poly.entity_id
_entity_poly.type
_entity_poly.pdbx_seq_one_letter_code
_entity_poly.pdbx_strand_id
1 'polypeptide(L)' 'MKIEETMDRLSYIVMCIDIALMCVLAEELYSDKFDDIEIMDILQNDAPQNEYYNCFVNTGPCVTDVQKYFREIFPEIH' A
#
# COMPACT_ATOMS: atom_id res chain seq x y z
N MET A 1 -42.92 -5.52 -16.82
CA MET A 1 -42.11 -5.62 -18.05
C MET A 1 -41.44 -4.30 -18.47
N LYS A 2 -42.07 -3.32 -19.14
CA LYS A 2 -41.36 -2.09 -19.61
C LYS A 2 -40.75 -1.22 -18.49
N ILE A 3 -41.44 -1.13 -17.35
CA ILE A 3 -41.00 -0.37 -16.16
C ILE A 3 -39.84 -1.08 -15.45
N GLU A 4 -39.90 -2.41 -15.38
CA GLU A 4 -38.89 -3.28 -14.75
C GLU A 4 -37.56 -3.21 -15.50
N GLU A 5 -37.57 -3.34 -16.84
CA GLU A 5 -36.38 -3.14 -17.68
C GLU A 5 -35.78 -1.72 -17.55
N THR A 6 -36.62 -0.72 -17.26
CA THR A 6 -36.17 0.68 -17.09
C THR A 6 -35.53 0.87 -15.71
N MET A 7 -36.06 0.22 -14.68
CA MET A 7 -35.50 0.18 -13.33
C MET A 7 -34.16 -0.55 -13.29
N ASP A 8 -34.02 -1.66 -14.02
CA ASP A 8 -32.76 -2.41 -14.12
C ASP A 8 -31.66 -1.58 -14.79
N ARG A 9 -32.01 -0.85 -15.87
CA ARG A 9 -31.07 0.06 -16.56
C ARG A 9 -30.64 1.21 -15.66
N LEU A 10 -31.58 1.79 -14.91
CA LEU A 10 -31.26 2.88 -13.98
C LEU A 10 -30.39 2.37 -12.84
N SER A 11 -30.70 1.20 -12.28
CA SER A 11 -29.90 0.58 -11.22
C SER A 11 -28.47 0.29 -11.67
N TYR A 12 -28.29 -0.21 -12.90
CA TYR A 12 -26.96 -0.43 -13.46
C TYR A 12 -26.15 0.87 -13.62
N ILE A 13 -26.80 1.93 -14.11
CA ILE A 13 -26.16 3.25 -14.26
C ILE A 13 -25.73 3.80 -12.91
N VAL A 14 -26.60 3.73 -11.89
CA VAL A 14 -26.29 4.17 -10.52
C VAL A 14 -25.11 3.39 -9.97
N MET A 15 -25.11 2.06 -10.11
CA MET A 15 -24.00 1.21 -9.67
C MET A 15 -22.67 1.58 -10.35
N CYS A 16 -22.67 1.83 -11.67
CA CYS A 16 -21.47 2.26 -12.38
C CYS A 16 -20.95 3.61 -11.87
N ILE A 17 -21.86 4.56 -11.58
CA ILE A 17 -21.50 5.87 -11.03
C ILE A 17 -20.91 5.71 -9.63
N ASP A 18 -21.52 4.90 -8.77
CA ASP A 18 -21.06 4.66 -7.40
C ASP A 18 -19.66 4.04 -7.38
N ILE A 19 -19.40 3.04 -8.24
CA ILE A 19 -18.07 2.42 -8.38
C ILE A 19 -17.04 3.44 -8.88
N ALA A 20 -17.38 4.23 -9.89
CA ALA A 20 -16.49 5.27 -10.41
C ALA A 20 -16.16 6.32 -9.34
N LEU A 21 -17.15 6.75 -8.56
CA LEU A 21 -16.93 7.67 -7.43
C LEU A 21 -16.03 7.04 -6.37
N MET A 22 -16.23 5.77 -6.01
CA MET A 22 -15.36 5.08 -5.04
C MET A 22 -13.90 5.03 -5.51
N CYS A 23 -13.66 4.81 -6.80
CA CYS A 23 -12.29 4.81 -7.35
C CYS A 23 -11.64 6.20 -7.32
N VAL A 24 -12.40 7.26 -7.64
CA VAL A 24 -11.86 8.64 -7.68
C VAL A 24 -11.68 9.23 -6.29
N LEU A 25 -12.54 8.85 -5.34
CA LEU A 25 -12.48 9.29 -3.94
C LEU A 25 -11.64 8.37 -3.05
N ALA A 26 -10.92 7.41 -3.63
CA ALA A 26 -10.01 6.57 -2.89
C ALA A 26 -8.91 7.44 -2.24
N GLU A 27 -8.79 7.35 -0.92
CA GLU A 27 -7.76 8.07 -0.17
C GLU A 27 -6.43 7.31 -0.22
N GLU A 28 -5.35 8.00 -0.56
CA GLU A 28 -3.99 7.46 -0.44
C GLU A 28 -3.54 7.50 1.01
N LEU A 29 -3.45 6.33 1.65
CA LEU A 29 -3.02 6.21 3.05
C LEU A 29 -1.50 6.26 3.20
N TYR A 30 -0.76 5.72 2.22
CA TYR A 30 0.71 5.64 2.21
C TYR A 30 1.24 6.00 0.82
N SER A 31 2.46 6.53 0.77
CA SER A 31 3.11 6.88 -0.50
C SER A 31 3.57 5.62 -1.24
N ASP A 32 3.37 5.62 -2.56
CA ASP A 32 3.85 4.62 -3.52
C ASP A 32 5.37 4.69 -3.79
N LYS A 33 6.07 5.65 -3.18
CA LYS A 33 7.51 5.93 -3.39
C LYS A 33 8.40 4.68 -3.28
N PHE A 34 7.97 3.68 -2.52
CA PHE A 34 8.74 2.49 -2.18
C PHE A 34 8.07 1.18 -2.63
N ASP A 35 7.09 1.24 -3.54
CA ASP A 35 6.38 0.06 -4.05
C ASP A 35 7.23 -0.78 -5.02
N ASP A 36 8.20 -0.16 -5.70
CA ASP A 36 9.10 -0.81 -6.67
C ASP A 36 10.31 -1.50 -6.02
N ILE A 37 10.30 -1.71 -4.70
CA ILE A 37 11.39 -2.39 -4.01
C ILE A 37 11.33 -3.89 -4.28
N GLU A 38 12.44 -4.46 -4.73
CA GLU A 38 12.62 -5.91 -4.87
C GLU A 38 12.76 -6.58 -3.49
N ILE A 39 11.63 -6.79 -2.82
CA ILE A 39 11.56 -7.37 -1.46
C ILE A 39 12.26 -8.74 -1.40
N MET A 40 12.20 -9.51 -2.48
CA MET A 40 12.80 -10.85 -2.52
C MET A 40 14.33 -10.81 -2.43
N ASP A 41 14.97 -9.79 -3.02
CA ASP A 41 16.42 -9.61 -2.94
C ASP A 41 16.88 -9.28 -1.50
N ILE A 42 16.01 -8.68 -0.70
CA ILE A 42 16.27 -8.38 0.71
C ILE A 42 16.01 -9.62 1.58
N LEU A 43 14.89 -10.31 1.37
CA LEU A 43 14.46 -11.41 2.25
C LEU A 43 15.18 -12.74 2.00
N GLN A 44 15.66 -13.00 0.78
CA GLN A 44 16.33 -14.25 0.44
C GLN A 44 17.84 -14.25 0.73
N ASN A 45 18.40 -13.11 1.11
CA ASN A 45 19.83 -12.93 1.33
C ASN A 45 20.11 -12.51 2.78
N ASP A 46 20.92 -13.28 3.49
CA ASP A 46 21.20 -13.06 4.92
C ASP A 46 21.83 -11.68 5.21
N ALA A 47 22.69 -11.19 4.32
CA ALA A 47 23.40 -9.93 4.51
C ALA A 47 22.45 -8.70 4.49
N PRO A 48 21.68 -8.43 3.40
CA PRO A 48 20.73 -7.33 3.41
C PRO A 48 19.62 -7.56 4.43
N GLN A 49 19.14 -8.79 4.63
CA GLN A 49 18.14 -9.07 5.67
C GLN A 49 18.62 -8.62 7.05
N ASN A 50 19.84 -9.01 7.46
CA ASN A 50 20.41 -8.59 8.73
C ASN A 50 20.62 -7.07 8.83
N GLU A 51 20.99 -6.42 7.73
CA GLU A 51 21.13 -4.95 7.71
C GLU A 51 19.80 -4.25 8.00
N TYR A 52 18.73 -4.69 7.32
CA TYR A 52 17.36 -4.18 7.56
C TYR A 52 16.90 -4.47 8.99
N TYR A 53 17.10 -5.70 9.48
CA TYR A 53 16.73 -6.07 10.85
C TYR A 53 17.46 -5.22 11.89
N ASN A 54 18.77 -5.06 11.76
CA ASN A 54 19.58 -4.31 12.72
C ASN A 54 19.21 -2.81 12.74
N CYS A 55 18.90 -2.22 11.58
CA CYS A 55 18.33 -0.88 11.52
C CYS A 55 16.99 -0.82 12.26
N PHE A 56 16.08 -1.76 11.98
CA PHE A 56 14.74 -1.82 12.55
C PHE A 56 14.79 -1.89 14.09
N VAL A 57 15.65 -2.73 14.68
CA VAL A 57 15.73 -2.90 16.13
C VAL A 57 16.74 -1.98 16.83
N ASN A 58 17.20 -0.91 16.18
CA ASN A 58 18.15 0.07 16.74
C ASN A 58 19.52 -0.51 17.15
N THR A 59 19.96 -1.62 16.55
CA THR A 59 21.26 -2.25 16.83
C THR A 59 22.32 -1.98 15.75
N GLY A 60 21.90 -1.40 14.63
CA GLY A 60 22.78 -0.98 13.53
C GLY A 60 22.27 0.28 12.82
N PRO A 61 23.07 0.85 11.91
CA PRO A 61 22.68 2.03 11.15
C PRO A 61 21.63 1.68 10.09
N CYS A 62 20.76 2.64 9.80
CA CYS A 62 19.90 2.62 8.60
C CYS A 62 20.64 3.31 7.46
N VAL A 63 21.09 2.53 6.48
CA VAL A 63 21.94 2.98 5.36
C VAL A 63 21.07 3.56 4.24
N THR A 64 19.97 2.89 3.90
CA THR A 64 19.07 3.29 2.81
C THR A 64 17.93 4.18 3.30
N ASP A 65 17.35 4.97 2.40
CA ASP A 65 16.19 5.80 2.74
C ASP A 65 14.92 4.96 3.02
N VAL A 66 14.84 3.77 2.41
CA VAL A 66 13.82 2.75 2.69
C VAL A 66 13.87 2.31 4.15
N GLN A 67 15.06 1.93 4.61
CA GLN A 67 15.31 1.49 6.00
C GLN A 67 14.92 2.58 7.01
N LYS A 68 15.30 3.84 6.73
CA LYS A 68 14.94 4.98 7.59
C LYS A 68 13.42 5.19 7.62
N TYR A 69 12.79 5.21 6.45
CA TYR A 69 11.34 5.40 6.33
C TYR A 69 10.58 4.33 7.11
N PHE A 70 10.88 3.04 6.89
CA PHE A 70 10.19 1.97 7.59
C PHE A 70 10.40 2.04 9.10
N ARG A 71 11.61 2.32 9.56
CA ARG A 71 11.87 2.49 11.01
C ARG A 71 11.04 3.62 11.64
N GLU A 72 10.76 4.69 10.92
CA GLU A 72 10.01 5.86 11.42
C GLU A 72 8.48 5.66 11.43
N ILE A 73 7.93 4.84 10.52
CA ILE A 73 6.47 4.64 10.44
C ILE A 73 5.94 3.56 11.37
N PHE A 74 6.79 2.65 11.86
CA PHE A 74 6.38 1.55 12.73
C PHE A 74 6.42 1.98 14.20
N PRO A 75 5.25 2.11 14.87
CA PRO A 75 5.16 2.62 16.23
C PRO A 75 5.76 1.65 17.27
N GLU A 76 5.96 0.37 16.93
CA GLU A 76 6.52 -0.63 17.86
C GLU A 76 7.99 -0.40 18.20
N ILE A 77 8.67 0.50 17.46
CA ILE A 77 10.11 0.76 17.60
C ILE A 77 10.40 2.00 18.46
N HIS A 78 9.37 2.77 18.82
CA HIS A 78 9.45 4.00 19.62
C HIS A 78 9.13 3.79 21.11
#